data_AF-K6BTR5-F1
#
_entry.id   AF-K6BTR5-F1
#
_cell.length_a   1.000
_cell.length_b   1.000
_cell.length_c   1.000
_cell.angle_alpha   90.00
_cell.angle_beta   90.00
_cell.angle_gamma   90.00
#
_symmetry.space_group_name_H-M   'P 1'
#
loop_
_entity.id
_entity.type
_entity.pdbx_description
1 polymer ?
#
loop_
_entity_poly.entity_id
_entity_poly.type
_entity_poly.pdbx_seq_one_letter_code
_entity_poly.pdbx_strand_id
1 'polypeptide(L)'
;MTAYLWVVLVLEAYRSVKVQNAMKPLVSYGRMGLTNYIVQSVTGVFIFSGFGLDWSHLGVFLSVLVCLGFTAIQIAFSQYWLSGLRYGPMEWLWRTGTYMRWQPIRLG
;
A
#
# COMPACT_ATOMS: atom_id res chain seq x y z
N MET A 1 3.22 31.90 5.06
CA MET A 1 4.20 31.75 6.16
C MET A 1 3.98 30.46 6.96
N THR A 2 2.75 30.14 7.40
CA THR A 2 2.44 28.91 8.15
C THR A 2 2.70 27.60 7.39
N ALA A 3 2.44 27.54 6.08
CA ALA A 3 2.69 26.33 5.27
C ALA A 3 4.17 25.91 5.23
N TYR A 4 5.10 26.86 5.24
CA TYR A 4 6.54 26.58 5.23
C TYR A 4 7.02 25.96 6.55
N LEU A 5 6.42 26.36 7.68
CA LEU A 5 6.74 25.80 8.99
C LEU A 5 6.34 24.31 9.07
N TRP A 6 5.20 23.94 8.51
CA TRP A 6 4.78 22.54 8.42
C TRP A 6 5.73 21.71 7.55
N VAL A 7 6.16 22.24 6.40
CA VAL A 7 7.11 21.55 5.51
C VAL A 7 8.46 21.34 6.20
N VAL A 8 9.01 22.37 6.86
CA VAL A 8 10.29 22.27 7.57
C VAL A 8 10.22 21.28 8.73
N LEU A 9 9.12 21.28 9.48
CA LEU A 9 8.93 20.33 10.60
C LEU A 9 8.85 18.88 10.12
N VAL A 10 8.18 18.62 9.00
CA VAL A 10 8.13 17.28 8.38
C VAL A 10 9.51 16.85 7.89
N LEU A 11 10.27 17.76 7.25
CA LEU A 11 11.62 17.47 6.77
C LEU A 11 12.60 17.17 7.92
N GLU A 12 12.53 17.95 9.00
CA GLU A 12 13.36 17.76 10.20
C GLU A 12 13.02 16.43 10.90
N ALA A 13 11.73 16.11 11.01
CA ALA A 13 11.26 14.83 11.56
C ALA A 13 11.73 13.64 10.72
N TYR A 14 11.76 13.77 9.39
CA TYR A 14 12.24 12.73 8.47
C TYR A 14 13.76 12.52 8.52
N ARG A 15 14.51 13.48 9.11
CA ARG A 15 15.97 13.39 9.29
C ARG A 15 16.37 12.40 10.39
N SER A 16 15.45 12.06 11.30
CA SER A 16 15.70 11.08 12.36
C SER A 16 15.74 9.65 11.82
N VAL A 17 16.86 8.95 12.06
CA VAL A 17 17.06 7.54 11.66
C VAL A 17 15.98 6.61 12.23
N LYS A 18 15.43 6.93 13.42
CA LYS A 18 14.30 6.21 14.02
C LYS A 18 13.02 6.35 13.19
N VAL A 19 12.73 7.54 12.69
CA VAL A 19 11.56 7.81 11.84
C VAL A 19 11.74 7.12 10.50
N GLN A 20 12.92 7.19 9.89
CA GLN A 20 13.20 6.48 8.64
C GLN A 20 13.02 4.96 8.78
N ASN A 21 13.49 4.36 9.88
CA ASN A 21 13.29 2.94 10.15
C ASN A 21 11.82 2.58 10.39
N ALA A 22 11.07 3.41 11.12
CA ALA A 22 9.64 3.23 11.32
C ALA A 22 8.81 3.40 10.03
N MET A 23 9.30 4.21 9.08
CA MET A 23 8.65 4.42 7.79
C MET A 23 9.03 3.38 6.73
N LYS A 24 10.07 2.56 6.92
CA LYS A 24 10.44 1.48 5.98
C LYS A 24 9.26 0.58 5.55
N PRO A 25 8.37 0.12 6.45
CA PRO A 25 7.16 -0.63 6.06
C PRO A 25 6.22 0.18 5.17
N LEU A 26 6.03 1.45 5.50
CA LEU A 26 5.19 2.38 4.74
C LEU A 26 5.77 2.67 3.34
N VAL A 27 7.10 2.75 3.23
CA VAL A 27 7.77 2.91 1.93
C VAL A 27 7.52 1.69 1.05
N SER A 28 7.62 0.48 1.60
CA SER A 28 7.29 -0.75 0.86
C SER A 28 5.83 -0.79 0.42
N TYR A 29 4.91 -0.42 1.30
CA TYR A 29 3.48 -0.30 0.97
C TYR A 29 3.22 0.73 -0.15
N GLY A 30 3.87 1.90 -0.08
CA GLY A 30 3.76 2.96 -1.08
C GLY A 30 4.38 2.58 -2.44
N ARG A 31 5.45 1.79 -2.45
CA ARG A 31 6.05 1.25 -3.68
C ARG A 31 5.15 0.28 -4.44
N MET A 32 4.18 -0.33 -3.75
CA MET A 32 3.15 -1.19 -4.32
C MET A 32 1.77 -0.49 -4.33
N GLY A 33 1.75 0.84 -4.42
CA GLY A 33 0.51 1.63 -4.30
C GLY A 33 -0.59 1.25 -5.30
N LEU A 34 -0.25 0.95 -6.56
CA LEU A 34 -1.22 0.53 -7.57
C LEU A 34 -1.75 -0.88 -7.28
N THR A 35 -0.85 -1.80 -6.93
CA THR A 35 -1.25 -3.16 -6.55
C THR A 35 -2.15 -3.14 -5.31
N ASN A 36 -1.75 -2.42 -4.26
CA ASN A 36 -2.49 -2.33 -3.00
C ASN A 36 -3.86 -1.67 -3.19
N TYR A 37 -3.93 -0.62 -4.02
CA TYR A 37 -5.20 0.03 -4.36
C TYR A 37 -6.18 -0.93 -5.04
N ILE A 38 -5.71 -1.71 -6.03
CA ILE A 38 -6.58 -2.67 -6.73
C ILE A 38 -7.02 -3.79 -5.80
N VAL A 39 -6.08 -4.37 -5.04
CA VAL A 39 -6.40 -5.41 -4.07
C VAL A 39 -7.42 -4.90 -3.05
N GLN A 40 -7.22 -3.68 -2.50
CA GLN A 40 -8.15 -3.09 -1.55
C GLN A 40 -9.52 -2.81 -2.16
N SER A 41 -9.56 -2.31 -3.39
CA SER A 41 -10.82 -2.03 -4.10
C SER A 41 -11.59 -3.31 -4.40
N VAL A 42 -10.90 -4.33 -4.91
CA VAL A 42 -11.49 -5.65 -5.18
C VAL A 42 -12.01 -6.26 -3.88
N THR A 43 -11.20 -6.29 -2.83
CA THR A 43 -11.63 -6.80 -1.51
C THR A 43 -12.81 -6.00 -0.95
N GLY A 44 -12.81 -4.67 -1.09
CA GLY A 44 -13.92 -3.82 -0.68
C GLY A 44 -15.22 -4.16 -1.42
N VAL A 45 -15.16 -4.34 -2.73
CA VAL A 45 -16.32 -4.78 -3.53
C VAL A 45 -16.79 -6.18 -3.11
N PHE A 46 -15.86 -7.12 -2.90
CA PHE A 46 -16.19 -8.47 -2.44
C PHE A 46 -16.88 -8.50 -1.06
N ILE A 47 -16.45 -7.64 -0.13
CA ILE A 47 -17.00 -7.59 1.23
C ILE A 47 -18.33 -6.80 1.27
N PHE A 48 -18.43 -5.68 0.57
CA PHE A 48 -19.53 -4.72 0.73
C PHE A 48 -20.56 -4.69 -0.40
N SER A 49 -20.21 -5.09 -1.64
CA SER A 49 -21.09 -4.88 -2.81
C SER A 49 -22.05 -6.05 -3.10
N GLY A 50 -22.41 -6.86 -2.09
CA GLY A 50 -23.45 -7.91 -2.23
C GLY A 50 -23.09 -9.11 -3.13
N PHE A 51 -21.95 -9.09 -3.82
CA PHE A 51 -21.48 -10.19 -4.68
C PHE A 51 -20.82 -11.35 -3.89
N GLY A 52 -20.57 -11.16 -2.59
CA GLY A 52 -19.87 -12.10 -1.71
C GLY A 52 -20.67 -12.41 -0.43
N LEU A 53 -20.15 -11.99 0.72
CA LEU A 53 -20.65 -12.34 2.06
C LEU A 53 -21.89 -11.54 2.54
N ASP A 54 -22.39 -10.60 1.72
CA ASP A 54 -23.48 -9.66 2.04
C ASP A 54 -23.37 -9.08 3.47
N TRP A 55 -22.18 -8.59 3.82
CA TRP A 55 -21.89 -8.02 5.14
C TRP A 55 -22.36 -6.56 5.27
N SER A 56 -23.39 -6.18 4.52
CA SER A 56 -24.00 -4.85 4.51
C SER A 56 -24.62 -4.46 5.87
N HIS A 57 -24.90 -5.45 6.72
CA HIS A 57 -25.43 -5.28 8.07
C HIS A 57 -24.36 -5.11 9.16
N LEU A 58 -23.07 -5.26 8.84
CA LEU A 58 -22.01 -5.07 9.84
C LEU A 58 -21.87 -3.58 10.14
N GLY A 59 -22.12 -3.19 11.39
CA GLY A 59 -22.01 -1.79 11.81
C GLY A 59 -20.65 -1.20 11.45
N VAL A 60 -20.63 0.10 11.09
CA VAL A 60 -19.46 0.86 10.60
C VAL A 60 -18.19 0.59 11.41
N PHE A 61 -18.31 0.40 12.72
CA PHE A 61 -17.18 0.10 13.61
C PHE A 61 -16.43 -1.20 13.26
N LEU A 62 -17.16 -2.30 12.99
CA LEU A 62 -16.57 -3.58 12.60
C LEU A 62 -15.94 -3.48 11.21
N SER A 63 -16.57 -2.78 10.27
CA SER A 63 -16.03 -2.54 8.94
C SER A 63 -14.69 -1.81 8.98
N VAL A 64 -14.55 -0.81 9.86
CA VAL A 64 -13.28 -0.10 10.07
C VAL A 64 -12.21 -1.01 10.66
N LEU A 65 -12.55 -1.85 11.65
CA LEU A 65 -11.61 -2.81 12.22
C LEU A 65 -11.11 -3.82 11.19
N VAL A 66 -12.01 -4.36 10.35
CA VAL A 66 -11.64 -5.27 9.26
C VAL A 66 -10.74 -4.55 8.25
N CYS A 67 -11.06 -3.31 7.88
CA CYS A 67 -10.23 -2.50 6.98
C CYS A 67 -8.82 -2.26 7.54
N LEU A 68 -8.70 -1.93 8.83
CA LEU A 68 -7.41 -1.75 9.50
C LEU A 68 -6.60 -3.06 9.54
N GLY A 69 -7.24 -4.17 9.89
CA GLY A 69 -6.60 -5.49 9.87
C GLY A 69 -6.12 -5.87 8.47
N PHE A 70 -6.97 -5.65 7.45
CA PHE A 70 -6.61 -5.89 6.06
C PHE A 70 -5.45 -5.03 5.58
N THR A 71 -5.46 -3.74 5.94
CA THR A 71 -4.36 -2.81 5.61
C THR A 71 -3.06 -3.25 6.27
N ALA A 72 -3.08 -3.69 7.53
CA ALA A 72 -1.90 -4.21 8.22
C ALA A 72 -1.34 -5.46 7.52
N ILE A 73 -2.21 -6.38 7.09
CA ILE A 73 -1.83 -7.56 6.30
C ILE A 73 -1.22 -7.14 4.96
N GLN A 74 -1.81 -6.17 4.26
CA GLN A 74 -1.26 -5.66 3.00
C GLN A 74 0.13 -5.03 3.18
N ILE A 75 0.37 -4.30 4.28
CA ILE A 75 1.68 -3.74 4.59
C ILE A 75 2.72 -4.85 4.78
N ALA A 76 2.40 -5.86 5.59
CA ALA A 76 3.28 -7.01 5.83
C ALA A 76 3.54 -7.79 4.53
N PHE A 77 2.50 -8.03 3.73
CA PHE A 77 2.62 -8.68 2.43
C PHE A 77 3.47 -7.87 1.45
N SER A 78 3.30 -6.56 1.42
CA SER A 78 4.10 -5.66 0.57
C SER A 78 5.59 -5.70 0.95
N GLN A 79 5.90 -5.77 2.24
CA GLN A 79 7.28 -5.93 2.72
C GLN A 79 7.86 -7.29 2.32
N TYR A 80 7.12 -8.37 2.55
CA TYR A 80 7.54 -9.71 2.17
C TYR A 80 7.75 -9.82 0.66
N TRP A 81 6.83 -9.28 -0.14
CA TRP A 81 6.90 -9.28 -1.60
C TRP A 81 8.12 -8.51 -2.12
N LEU A 82 8.34 -7.29 -1.63
CA LEU A 82 9.47 -6.47 -2.05
C LEU A 82 10.83 -6.97 -1.53
N SER A 83 10.84 -7.95 -0.62
CA SER A 83 12.09 -8.61 -0.21
C SER A 83 12.70 -9.47 -1.34
N GLY A 84 11.87 -10.01 -2.24
CA GLY A 84 12.33 -10.81 -3.39
C GLY A 84 12.10 -10.13 -4.75
N LEU A 85 11.16 -9.18 -4.83
CA LEU A 85 10.72 -8.57 -6.09
C LEU A 85 10.96 -7.05 -6.07
N ARG A 86 11.37 -6.47 -7.19
CA ARG A 86 11.68 -5.03 -7.32
C ARG A 86 10.42 -4.16 -7.39
N TYR A 87 9.32 -4.74 -7.85
CA TYR A 87 8.06 -4.05 -8.14
C TYR A 87 6.87 -4.89 -7.70
N GLY A 88 5.74 -4.23 -7.43
CA GLY A 88 4.48 -4.93 -7.34
C GLY A 88 4.04 -5.47 -8.72
N PRO A 89 3.20 -6.51 -8.74
CA PRO A 89 2.75 -7.16 -9.97
C PRO A 89 2.07 -6.18 -10.92
N MET A 90 1.25 -5.26 -10.38
CA MET A 90 0.52 -4.31 -11.21
C MET A 90 1.40 -3.16 -11.70
N GLU A 91 2.33 -2.68 -10.87
CA GLU A 91 3.32 -1.69 -11.26
C GLU A 91 4.25 -2.23 -12.37
N TRP A 92 4.62 -3.51 -12.26
CA TRP A 92 5.39 -4.19 -13.28
C TRP A 92 4.61 -4.34 -14.59
N LEU A 93 3.32 -4.71 -14.52
CA LEU A 93 2.45 -4.79 -15.69
C LEU A 93 2.30 -3.42 -16.36
N TRP A 94 2.06 -2.39 -15.57
CA TRP A 94 1.94 -1.01 -16.04
C TRP A 94 3.22 -0.53 -16.73
N ARG A 95 4.39 -0.75 -16.12
CA ARG A 95 5.69 -0.38 -16.73
C ARG A 95 5.97 -1.20 -17.99
N THR A 96 5.70 -2.50 -17.98
CA THR A 96 5.92 -3.36 -19.15
C THR A 96 5.00 -2.95 -20.29
N GLY A 97 3.75 -2.59 -20.02
CA GLY A 97 2.80 -2.05 -20.99
C GLY A 97 3.21 -0.67 -21.54
N THR A 98 3.64 0.24 -20.66
CA THR A 98 4.05 1.60 -21.06
C THR A 98 5.30 1.59 -21.94
N TYR A 99 6.30 0.80 -21.57
CA TYR A 99 7.57 0.75 -22.28
C TYR A 99 7.64 -0.31 -23.37
N MET A 100 6.60 -1.15 -23.50
CA MET A 100 6.59 -2.35 -24.38
C MET A 100 7.85 -3.21 -24.25
N ARG A 101 8.47 -3.19 -23.06
CA ARG A 101 9.72 -3.88 -22.76
C ARG A 101 9.59 -4.59 -21.43
N TRP A 102 9.93 -5.87 -21.43
CA TRP A 102 9.92 -6.73 -20.25
C TRP A 102 10.91 -6.22 -19.20
N GLN A 103 10.40 -5.69 -18.09
CA GLN A 103 11.23 -5.19 -16.99
C GLN A 103 11.64 -6.35 -16.06
N PRO A 104 12.90 -6.40 -15.58
CA PRO A 104 13.32 -7.43 -14.63
C PRO A 104 12.61 -7.23 -13.29
N ILE A 105 11.84 -8.23 -12.87
CA ILE A 105 11.02 -8.16 -11.65
C ILE A 105 11.74 -8.69 -10.40
N ARG A 106 12.76 -9.55 -10.55
CA ARG A 106 13.49 -10.15 -9.43
C ARG A 106 14.60 -9.22 -8.91
N LEU A 107 14.77 -9.16 -7.59
CA LEU A 107 16.00 -8.64 -6.98
C LEU A 107 17.11 -9.68 -7.25
N GLY A 108 17.80 -9.53 -8.38
CA GLY A 108 19.15 -10.09 -8.55
C GLY A 108 20.15 -9.28 -7.76
#